data_AF-A0A6L9ZNW4-F1
#
_entry.id   AF-A0A6L9ZNW4-F1
#
_cell.length_a   1.000
_cell.length_b   1.000
_cell.length_c   1.000
_cell.angle_alpha   90.00
_cell.angle_beta   90.00
_cell.angle_gamma   90.00
#
_symmetry.space_group_name_H-M   'P 1'
#
loop_
_entity.id
_entity.type
_entity.pdbx_description
1 polymer ?
#
loop_
_entity_poly.entity_id
_entity_poly.type
_entity_poly.pdbx_seq_one_letter_code
_entity_poly.pdbx_strand_id
1 'polypeptide(L)'
;MPQITLNIPDELISRLHYFEKELPQILELGIRELNASSTEGLKGIADLLEFLVFLPSPEEIIALRPSEVLQNQINILLEKNRISELTNEEKKQWEQYQYLEHLVRIAKAKAYLQLKQTESQT
;
A
#
# COMPACT_ATOMS: atom_id res chain seq x y z
N MET A 1 -3.52 7.36 -28.50
CA MET A 1 -3.44 7.19 -27.03
C MET A 1 -3.33 8.56 -26.40
N PRO A 2 -3.91 8.81 -25.22
CA PRO A 2 -3.79 10.10 -24.55
C PRO A 2 -2.31 10.37 -24.20
N GLN A 3 -1.86 11.61 -24.41
CA GLN A 3 -0.51 12.07 -24.11
C GLN A 3 -0.60 13.19 -23.08
N ILE A 4 0.19 13.08 -22.01
CA ILE A 4 0.28 14.06 -20.93
C ILE A 4 1.69 14.66 -20.95
N THR A 5 1.77 15.99 -20.90
CA THR A 5 3.03 16.73 -20.79
C THR A 5 3.00 17.51 -19.48
N LEU A 6 4.04 17.35 -18.66
CA LEU A 6 4.14 17.96 -17.34
C LEU A 6 5.38 18.84 -17.29
N ASN A 7 5.25 20.02 -16.69
CA ASN A 7 6.40 20.84 -16.29
C ASN A 7 6.81 20.43 -14.88
N ILE A 8 8.01 19.86 -14.74
CA ILE A 8 8.56 19.38 -13.47
C ILE A 8 10.01 19.85 -13.29
N PRO A 9 10.52 19.96 -12.05
CA PRO A 9 11.90 20.36 -11.79
C PRO A 9 12.94 19.39 -12.36
N ASP A 10 14.09 19.89 -12.80
CA ASP A 10 15.17 19.09 -13.39
C ASP A 10 15.67 17.95 -12.48
N GLU A 11 15.68 18.19 -11.16
CA GLU A 11 16.00 17.16 -10.17
C GLU A 11 15.03 15.98 -10.22
N LEU A 12 13.75 16.25 -10.48
CA LEU A 12 12.74 15.21 -10.60
C LEU A 12 12.85 14.46 -11.94
N ILE A 13 13.17 15.17 -13.03
CA ILE A 13 13.45 14.55 -14.34
C ILE A 13 14.58 13.52 -14.21
N SER A 14 15.68 13.91 -13.54
CA SER A 14 16.84 13.05 -13.32
C SER A 14 16.49 11.77 -12.56
N ARG A 15 15.58 11.86 -11.58
CA ARG A 15 15.10 10.71 -10.80
C ARG A 15 14.13 9.84 -11.60
N LEU A 16 13.25 10.44 -12.40
CA LEU A 16 12.24 9.72 -13.19
C LEU A 16 12.85 8.96 -14.37
N HIS A 17 13.98 9.42 -14.92
CA HIS A 17 14.71 8.69 -15.98
C HIS A 17 15.03 7.24 -15.59
N TYR A 18 15.31 6.97 -14.31
CA TYR A 18 15.59 5.62 -13.82
C TYR A 18 14.38 4.68 -13.90
N PHE A 19 13.16 5.24 -13.98
CA PHE A 19 11.91 4.51 -13.92
C PHE A 19 11.06 4.72 -15.17
N GLU A 20 11.64 5.12 -16.30
CA GLU A 20 10.88 5.46 -17.52
C GLU A 20 9.87 4.40 -17.96
N LYS A 21 10.24 3.12 -17.82
CA LYS A 21 9.39 1.99 -18.20
C LYS A 21 8.28 1.71 -17.18
N GLU A 22 8.50 2.12 -15.94
CA GLU A 22 7.62 1.87 -14.79
C GLU A 22 6.81 3.13 -14.43
N LEU A 23 7.06 4.27 -15.10
CA LEU A 23 6.40 5.55 -14.91
C LEU A 23 4.87 5.44 -14.85
N PRO A 24 4.19 4.71 -15.77
CA PRO A 24 2.74 4.54 -15.68
C PRO A 24 2.31 3.90 -14.36
N GLN A 25 3.03 2.87 -13.90
CA GLN A 25 2.76 2.19 -12.65
C GLN A 25 3.08 3.09 -11.44
N ILE A 26 4.17 3.87 -11.50
CA ILE A 26 4.52 4.83 -10.45
C ILE A 26 3.45 5.92 -10.32
N LEU A 27 2.93 6.41 -11.44
CA LEU A 27 1.84 7.39 -11.45
C LEU A 27 0.55 6.80 -10.90
N GLU A 28 0.21 5.57 -11.26
CA GLU A 28 -0.93 4.85 -10.70
C GLU A 28 -0.80 4.67 -9.18
N LEU A 29 0.39 4.27 -8.70
CA LEU A 29 0.70 4.17 -7.27
C LEU A 29 0.65 5.52 -6.56
N GLY A 30 1.12 6.59 -7.20
CA GLY A 30 1.09 7.95 -6.63
C GLY A 30 -0.32 8.51 -6.53
N ILE A 31 -1.15 8.32 -7.57
CA ILE A 31 -2.57 8.73 -7.56
C ILE A 31 -3.31 7.99 -6.46
N ARG A 32 -3.06 6.68 -6.35
CA ARG A 32 -3.62 5.84 -5.30
C ARG A 32 -3.26 6.34 -3.90
N GLU A 33 -2.00 6.74 -3.68
CA GLU A 33 -1.57 7.29 -2.39
C GLU A 33 -2.23 8.64 -2.08
N LEU A 34 -2.37 9.51 -3.07
CA LEU A 34 -3.09 10.79 -2.92
C LEU A 34 -4.58 10.57 -2.61
N ASN A 35 -5.20 9.56 -3.21
CA ASN A 35 -6.56 9.15 -2.87
C ASN A 35 -6.63 8.52 -1.46
N ALA A 36 -5.57 7.83 -1.04
CA ALA A 36 -5.52 7.14 0.24
C ALA A 36 -5.27 8.07 1.44
N SER A 37 -4.50 9.13 1.24
CA SER A 37 -4.19 10.17 2.24
C SER A 37 -5.37 11.10 2.57
N SER A 38 -6.53 10.92 1.92
CA SER A 38 -7.78 11.56 2.31
C SER A 38 -8.25 11.01 3.67
N THR A 39 -8.40 11.89 4.66
CA THR A 39 -8.59 11.60 6.09
C THR A 39 -9.75 10.65 6.43
N GLU A 40 -10.73 10.50 5.55
CA GLU A 40 -11.96 9.73 5.76
C GLU A 40 -11.77 8.20 5.62
N GLY A 41 -10.65 7.75 5.05
CA GLY A 41 -10.34 6.33 4.80
C GLY A 41 -9.37 5.66 5.78
N LEU A 42 -8.80 6.43 6.71
CA LEU A 42 -7.58 6.08 7.45
C LEU A 42 -7.72 5.06 8.58
N LYS A 43 -8.89 4.43 8.78
CA LYS A 43 -9.08 3.52 9.94
C LYS A 43 -8.10 2.34 9.94
N GLY A 44 -7.81 1.74 8.78
CA GLY A 44 -6.83 0.65 8.68
C GLY A 44 -5.37 1.11 8.75
N ILE A 45 -5.09 2.37 8.44
CA ILE A 45 -3.73 2.95 8.53
C ILE A 45 -3.41 3.31 9.98
N ALA A 46 -4.37 3.77 10.77
CA ALA A 46 -4.18 4.06 12.19
C ALA A 46 -3.69 2.82 12.96
N ASP A 47 -4.35 1.67 12.77
CA ASP A 47 -3.96 0.40 13.39
C ASP A 47 -2.53 -0.01 12.99
N LEU A 48 -2.16 0.17 11.72
CA LEU A 48 -0.80 -0.13 11.25
C LEU A 48 0.24 0.83 11.85
N LEU A 49 -0.06 2.13 11.92
CA LEU A 49 0.85 3.12 12.51
C LEU A 49 1.04 2.84 14.01
N GLU A 50 -0.03 2.49 14.73
CA GLU A 50 0.05 2.10 16.14
C GLU A 50 0.90 0.84 16.32
N PHE A 51 0.75 -0.17 15.46
CA PHE A 51 1.63 -1.34 15.44
C PHE A 51 3.10 -0.98 15.23
N LEU A 52 3.40 -0.03 14.34
CA LEU A 52 4.78 0.39 14.05
C LEU A 52 5.43 1.20 15.20
N VAL A 53 4.64 1.88 16.04
CA VAL A 53 5.17 2.61 17.23
C VAL A 53 5.95 1.69 18.16
N PHE A 54 5.57 0.41 18.24
CA PHE A 54 6.23 -0.57 19.10
C PHE A 54 7.53 -1.14 18.54
N LEU A 55 8.00 -0.69 17.36
CA LEU A 55 9.19 -1.22 16.70
C LEU A 55 9.16 -2.77 16.64
N PRO A 56 8.15 -3.34 15.97
CA PRO A 56 7.88 -4.78 16.00
C PRO A 56 9.07 -5.59 15.47
N SER A 57 9.25 -6.78 16.02
CA SER A 57 10.26 -7.73 15.56
C SER A 57 9.95 -8.23 14.14
N PRO A 58 10.94 -8.77 13.40
CA PRO A 58 10.69 -9.38 12.10
C PRO A 58 9.62 -10.47 12.15
N GLU A 59 9.58 -11.29 13.20
CA GLU A 59 8.56 -12.31 13.43
C GLU A 59 7.17 -11.68 13.61
N GLU A 60 7.06 -10.61 14.40
CA GLU A 60 5.80 -9.89 14.60
C GLU A 60 5.32 -9.24 13.29
N ILE A 61 6.22 -8.67 12.49
CA ILE A 61 5.91 -8.14 11.16
C ILE A 61 5.38 -9.24 10.23
N ILE A 62 6.00 -10.42 10.24
CA ILE A 62 5.54 -11.58 9.44
C ILE A 62 4.16 -12.05 9.90
N ALA A 63 3.92 -12.05 11.21
CA ALA A 63 2.66 -12.44 11.84
C ALA A 63 1.54 -11.41 11.66
N LEU A 64 1.85 -10.18 11.27
CA LEU A 64 0.89 -9.09 11.08
C LEU A 64 -0.31 -9.51 10.23
N ARG A 65 -1.52 -9.24 10.71
CA ARG A 65 -2.79 -9.52 10.03
C ARG A 65 -3.72 -8.32 10.19
N PRO A 66 -4.65 -8.10 9.25
CA PRO A 66 -5.69 -7.10 9.44
C PRO A 66 -6.49 -7.40 10.71
N SER A 67 -6.93 -6.35 11.42
CA SER A 67 -7.87 -6.47 12.52
C SER A 67 -9.19 -7.08 12.03
N GLU A 68 -9.97 -7.72 12.91
CA GLU A 68 -11.26 -8.31 12.52
C GLU A 68 -12.21 -7.29 11.88
N VAL A 69 -12.18 -6.05 12.38
CA VAL A 69 -12.96 -4.93 11.85
C VAL A 69 -12.54 -4.63 10.41
N LEU A 70 -11.24 -4.51 10.15
CA LEU A 70 -10.70 -4.27 8.82
C LEU A 70 -10.98 -5.45 7.87
N GLN A 71 -10.80 -6.69 8.34
CA GLN A 71 -11.09 -7.89 7.56
C GLN A 71 -12.56 -7.96 7.15
N ASN A 72 -13.48 -7.61 8.05
CA ASN A 72 -14.91 -7.56 7.75
C ASN A 72 -15.23 -6.49 6.70
N GLN A 73 -14.64 -5.30 6.79
CA GLN A 73 -14.82 -4.25 5.79
C GLN A 73 -14.30 -4.67 4.41
N ILE A 74 -13.13 -5.31 4.35
CA ILE A 74 -12.57 -5.88 3.11
C ILE A 74 -13.52 -6.93 2.53
N ASN A 75 -14.05 -7.84 3.35
CA ASN A 75 -14.98 -8.88 2.91
C ASN A 75 -16.27 -8.27 2.34
N ILE A 76 -16.82 -7.22 2.97
CA ILE A 76 -18.01 -6.51 2.49
C ILE A 76 -17.75 -5.89 1.12
N LEU A 77 -16.62 -5.20 0.94
CA LEU A 77 -16.26 -4.59 -0.35
C LEU A 77 -16.04 -5.65 -1.44
N LEU A 78 -15.38 -6.76 -1.11
CA LEU A 78 -15.17 -7.88 -2.02
C LEU A 78 -16.49 -8.48 -2.49
N GLU A 79 -17.41 -8.73 -1.56
CA GLU A 79 -18.72 -9.30 -1.89
C GLU A 79 -19.55 -8.32 -2.72
N LYS A 80 -19.51 -7.03 -2.38
CA LYS A 80 -20.23 -6.02 -3.14
C LYS A 80 -19.69 -5.88 -4.56
N ASN A 81 -18.37 -5.92 -4.74
CA ASN A 81 -17.70 -5.87 -6.05
C ASN A 81 -18.03 -7.09 -6.93
N ARG A 82 -18.39 -8.23 -6.33
CA ARG A 82 -18.85 -9.43 -7.07
C ARG A 82 -20.27 -9.29 -7.61
N ILE A 83 -21.13 -8.61 -6.85
CA ILE A 83 -22.59 -8.54 -7.13
C ILE A 83 -22.94 -7.27 -7.93
N SER A 84 -22.16 -6.21 -7.78
CA SER A 84 -22.45 -4.89 -8.34
C SER A 84 -21.19 -4.03 -8.49
N GLU A 85 -21.25 -2.98 -9.29
CA GLU A 85 -20.18 -1.99 -9.32
C GLU A 85 -20.06 -1.26 -7.97
N LEU A 86 -18.83 -1.12 -7.49
CA LEU A 86 -18.54 -0.28 -6.33
C LEU A 86 -18.84 1.19 -6.64
N THR A 87 -19.40 1.89 -5.65
CA THR A 87 -19.52 3.36 -5.69
C THR A 87 -18.14 4.02 -5.73
N ASN A 88 -18.06 5.31 -6.06
CA ASN A 88 -16.77 6.02 -6.13
C ASN A 88 -16.07 6.03 -4.76
N GLU A 89 -16.83 6.21 -3.68
CA GLU A 89 -16.33 6.16 -2.31
C GLU A 89 -15.79 4.77 -1.96
N GLU A 90 -16.49 3.71 -2.37
CA GLU A 90 -16.05 2.33 -2.14
C GLU A 90 -14.84 1.94 -2.99
N LYS A 91 -14.74 2.45 -4.23
CA LYS A 91 -13.55 2.30 -5.07
C LYS A 91 -12.34 2.96 -4.41
N LYS A 92 -12.53 4.15 -3.84
CA LYS A 92 -11.48 4.86 -3.09
C LYS A 92 -11.05 4.09 -1.82
N GLN A 93 -12.00 3.53 -1.09
CA GLN A 93 -11.71 2.65 0.06
C GLN A 93 -10.99 1.37 -0.37
N TRP A 94 -11.39 0.78 -1.50
CA TRP A 94 -10.73 -0.38 -2.06
C TRP A 94 -9.28 -0.07 -2.45
N GLU A 95 -9.06 1.04 -3.16
CA GLU A 95 -7.74 1.56 -3.50
C GLU A 95 -6.86 1.74 -2.25
N GLN A 96 -7.41 2.25 -1.16
CA GLN A 96 -6.67 2.36 0.11
C GLN A 96 -6.24 0.98 0.64
N TYR A 97 -7.13 0.00 0.65
CA TYR A 97 -6.81 -1.33 1.19
C TYR A 97 -5.74 -2.06 0.40
N GLN A 98 -5.78 -2.06 -0.95
CA GLN A 98 -4.70 -2.71 -1.69
C GLN A 98 -3.37 -1.90 -1.65
N TYR A 99 -3.38 -0.61 -1.26
CA TYR A 99 -2.14 0.12 -0.98
C TYR A 99 -1.53 -0.37 0.33
N LEU A 100 -2.36 -0.47 1.37
CA LEU A 100 -1.97 -0.99 2.67
C LEU A 100 -1.46 -2.45 2.58
N GLU A 101 -2.14 -3.31 1.82
CA GLU A 101 -1.69 -4.67 1.53
C GLU A 101 -0.29 -4.67 0.92
N HIS A 102 -0.06 -3.80 -0.07
CA HIS A 102 1.21 -3.73 -0.76
C HIS A 102 2.35 -3.37 0.19
N LEU A 103 2.13 -2.37 1.06
CA LEU A 103 3.10 -1.99 2.08
C LEU A 103 3.39 -3.14 3.07
N VAL A 104 2.34 -3.78 3.58
CA VAL A 104 2.48 -4.92 4.51
C VAL A 104 3.24 -6.06 3.84
N ARG A 105 2.95 -6.37 2.57
CA ARG A 105 3.64 -7.41 1.81
C ARG A 105 5.13 -7.11 1.63
N ILE A 106 5.50 -5.85 1.34
CA ILE A 106 6.90 -5.43 1.28
C ILE A 106 7.57 -5.57 2.65
N ALA A 107 6.90 -5.13 3.73
CA ALA A 107 7.43 -5.21 5.08
C ALA A 107 7.70 -6.67 5.48
N LYS A 108 6.76 -7.58 5.22
CA LYS A 108 6.92 -9.02 5.46
C LYS A 108 8.08 -9.61 4.66
N ALA A 109 8.21 -9.27 3.38
CA ALA A 109 9.31 -9.74 2.55
C ALA A 109 10.68 -9.31 3.12
N LYS A 110 10.81 -8.05 3.56
CA LYS A 110 12.03 -7.56 4.21
C LYS A 110 12.32 -8.25 5.55
N ALA A 111 11.29 -8.46 6.37
CA ALA A 111 11.40 -9.18 7.63
C ALA A 111 11.89 -10.62 7.44
N TYR A 112 11.35 -11.34 6.44
CA TYR A 112 11.83 -12.68 6.08
C TYR A 112 13.30 -12.70 5.67
N LEU A 113 13.74 -11.72 4.88
CA LEU A 113 15.15 -11.61 4.47
C LEU A 113 16.06 -11.35 5.67
N GLN A 114 15.62 -10.52 6.62
CA GLN A 114 16.37 -10.22 7.83
C GLN A 114 16.55 -11.48 8.70
N LEU A 115 15.48 -12.25 8.93
CA LEU A 115 15.57 -13.50 9.70
C LEU A 115 16.54 -14.49 9.08
N LYS A 116 16.46 -14.68 7.75
CA LYS A 116 17.36 -15.57 7.03
C LYS A 116 18.84 -15.15 7.14
N GLN A 117 19.11 -13.85 7.17
CA GLN A 117 20.47 -13.33 7.37
C GLN A 117 20.97 -13.60 8.78
N THR A 118 20.11 -13.45 9.79
CA THR A 118 20.46 -13.74 11.19
C THR A 118 20.72 -15.23 11.40
N GLU A 119 19.90 -16.12 10.83
CA GLU A 119 20.09 -17.58 10.88
C GLU A 119 21.38 -18.05 10.20
N SER A 120 21.83 -17.36 9.15
CA SER A 120 23.06 -17.70 8.41
C SER A 120 24.35 -17.26 9.13
N GLN A 121 24.23 -16.53 10.25
CA GLN A 121 25.35 -16.01 11.04
C GLN A 121 25.53 -16.73 12.39
N THR A 122 24.57 -17.58 12.76
CA THR A 122 24.58 -18.47 13.95
C THR A 122 24.91 -19.90 13.56
#